data_AF-A0A934R4S1-F1
#
_entry.id   AF-A0A934R4S1-F1
#
_cell.length_a   1.000
_cell.length_b   1.000
_cell.length_c   1.000
_cell.angle_alpha   90.00
_cell.angle_beta   90.00
_cell.angle_gamma   90.00
#
_symmetry.space_group_name_H-M   'P 1'
#
loop_
_entity.id
_entity.type
_entity.pdbx_description
1 polymer ?
#
loop_
_entity_poly.entity_id
_entity_poly.type
_entity_poly.pdbx_seq_one_letter_code
_entity_poly.pdbx_strand_id
1 'polypeptide(L)'
;MPFDAKVFKVLIASPGDVGDERNVIPEIINEWNAVSALQTKAILMPIKWESHSAPLLGNRPQAIINNQLVDDCDILVGVFWTRIGTHTGVSISGTAEEIEQFTTKDKPVMLYFSQSPVDPEKIEIDQFTVLRTFKDKMRLKGLTESYSGIPDFRQKFSRQLAINMNSILAQTAELIAKDKKNTSKRTVGPANPPETIKIPIATAEDRNISKSQINDYLTRAVATLADSDGWASVAALGKYLKTYTPVDYKILGFEKLNKFLDSTNLFETKAEQKSSRAKAADSAYVRLKRIS
;
A
#
# COMPACT_ATOMS: atom_id res chain seq x y z
N MET A 1 4.79 -32.26 -22.30
CA MET A 1 3.47 -32.48 -21.66
C MET A 1 3.11 -31.24 -20.85
N PRO A 2 1.85 -30.80 -20.84
CA PRO A 2 1.40 -29.70 -19.98
C PRO A 2 1.46 -30.09 -18.50
N PHE A 3 1.53 -29.11 -17.61
CA PHE A 3 1.51 -29.31 -16.17
C PHE A 3 0.70 -28.22 -15.48
N ASP A 4 0.06 -28.56 -14.37
CA ASP A 4 -0.65 -27.60 -13.53
C ASP A 4 0.35 -26.77 -12.71
N ALA A 5 0.15 -25.46 -12.69
CA ALA A 5 0.99 -24.54 -11.94
C ALA A 5 0.16 -23.41 -11.31
N LYS A 6 0.64 -22.92 -10.15
CA LYS A 6 0.13 -21.68 -9.56
C LYS A 6 0.80 -20.49 -10.22
N VAL A 7 0.01 -19.52 -10.64
CA VAL A 7 0.52 -18.28 -11.23
C VAL A 7 0.56 -17.21 -10.14
N PHE A 8 1.74 -16.64 -9.91
CA PHE A 8 1.94 -15.47 -9.06
C PHE A 8 2.12 -14.25 -9.97
N LYS A 9 1.26 -13.25 -9.81
CA LYS A 9 1.36 -11.99 -10.55
C LYS A 9 2.36 -11.07 -9.87
N VAL A 10 3.35 -10.62 -10.64
CA VAL A 10 4.46 -9.76 -10.17
C VAL A 10 4.27 -8.37 -10.74
N LEU A 11 3.86 -7.42 -9.90
CA LEU A 11 3.72 -6.01 -10.28
C LEU A 11 5.09 -5.35 -10.38
N ILE A 12 5.38 -4.75 -11.53
CA ILE A 12 6.60 -3.97 -11.76
C ILE A 12 6.28 -2.49 -11.57
N ALA A 13 6.76 -1.94 -10.47
CA ALA A 13 6.53 -0.57 -10.06
C ALA A 13 7.82 0.23 -10.29
N SER A 14 7.79 1.22 -11.19
CA SER A 14 8.97 2.03 -11.46
C SER A 14 8.62 3.44 -11.98
N PRO A 15 9.43 4.46 -11.66
CA PRO A 15 9.37 5.74 -12.37
C PRO A 15 9.86 5.60 -13.82
N GLY A 16 9.73 6.68 -14.60
CA GLY A 16 10.08 6.69 -16.03
C GLY A 16 11.57 6.69 -16.35
N ASP A 17 12.46 6.92 -15.39
CA ASP A 17 13.92 7.04 -15.58
C ASP A 17 14.68 5.70 -15.46
N VAL A 18 13.97 4.57 -15.29
CA VAL A 18 14.55 3.22 -15.15
C VAL A 18 14.00 2.25 -16.21
N GLY A 19 13.96 2.73 -17.45
CA GLY A 19 13.40 1.97 -18.59
C GLY A 19 14.14 0.66 -18.87
N ASP A 20 15.46 0.64 -18.72
CA ASP A 20 16.29 -0.54 -18.95
C ASP A 20 15.99 -1.63 -17.91
N GLU A 21 15.89 -1.28 -16.63
CA GLU A 21 15.51 -2.22 -15.57
C GLU A 21 14.10 -2.76 -15.78
N ARG A 22 13.17 -1.90 -16.22
CA ARG A 22 11.80 -2.29 -16.54
C ARG A 22 11.71 -3.31 -17.68
N ASN A 23 12.69 -3.35 -18.57
CA ASN A 23 12.79 -4.35 -19.65
C ASN A 23 13.48 -5.63 -19.19
N VAL A 24 14.48 -5.51 -18.32
CA VAL A 24 15.25 -6.64 -17.80
C VAL A 24 14.47 -7.49 -16.78
N ILE A 25 13.57 -6.90 -15.99
CA ILE A 25 12.79 -7.66 -14.99
C ILE A 25 11.97 -8.81 -15.62
N PRO A 26 11.15 -8.58 -16.68
CA PRO A 26 10.44 -9.67 -17.35
C PRO A 26 11.35 -10.76 -17.90
N GLU A 27 12.53 -10.41 -18.43
CA GLU A 27 13.50 -11.41 -18.91
C GLU A 27 13.97 -12.33 -17.79
N ILE A 28 14.34 -11.76 -16.64
CA ILE A 28 14.79 -12.52 -15.47
C ILE A 28 13.66 -13.40 -14.91
N ILE A 29 12.43 -12.88 -14.91
CA ILE A 29 11.24 -13.66 -14.54
C ILE A 29 11.04 -14.84 -15.49
N ASN A 30 11.20 -14.63 -16.79
CA ASN A 30 11.08 -15.68 -17.79
C ASN A 30 12.19 -16.74 -17.65
N GLU A 31 13.42 -16.32 -17.36
CA GLU A 31 14.53 -17.23 -17.06
C GLU A 31 14.25 -18.07 -15.82
N TRP A 32 13.74 -17.46 -14.76
CA TRP A 32 13.33 -18.18 -13.55
C TRP A 32 12.23 -19.19 -13.87
N ASN A 33 11.21 -18.80 -14.63
CA ASN A 33 10.14 -19.70 -15.05
C ASN A 33 10.69 -20.90 -15.84
N ALA A 34 11.60 -20.66 -16.80
CA ALA A 34 12.19 -21.71 -17.62
C ALA A 34 12.95 -22.77 -16.79
N VAL A 35 13.63 -22.33 -15.73
CA VAL A 35 14.45 -23.22 -14.88
C VAL A 35 13.63 -23.87 -13.77
N SER A 36 12.71 -23.13 -13.14
CA SER A 36 12.09 -23.53 -11.88
C SER A 36 10.66 -24.02 -12.00
N ALA A 37 9.89 -23.59 -13.00
CA ALA A 37 8.44 -23.77 -12.98
C ALA A 37 7.98 -25.22 -12.93
N LEU A 38 8.67 -26.13 -13.63
CA LEU A 38 8.30 -27.54 -13.65
C LEU A 38 8.46 -28.20 -12.28
N GLN A 39 9.51 -27.83 -11.54
CA GLN A 39 9.83 -28.37 -10.22
C GLN A 39 8.99 -27.72 -9.12
N THR A 40 8.83 -26.40 -9.16
CA THR A 40 8.11 -25.63 -8.14
C THR A 40 6.60 -25.67 -8.33
N LYS A 41 6.11 -26.06 -9.51
CA LYS A 41 4.71 -25.91 -9.94
C LYS A 41 4.21 -24.48 -9.77
N ALA A 42 5.09 -23.52 -10.02
CA ALA A 42 4.81 -22.10 -9.92
C ALA A 42 5.30 -21.35 -11.15
N ILE A 43 4.52 -20.37 -11.59
CA ILE A 43 4.83 -19.47 -12.70
C ILE A 43 4.74 -18.04 -12.18
N LEU A 44 5.69 -17.22 -12.56
CA LEU A 44 5.68 -15.79 -12.33
C LEU A 44 5.17 -15.07 -13.58
N MET A 45 4.15 -14.23 -13.42
CA MET A 45 3.58 -13.42 -14.51
C MET A 45 3.93 -11.95 -14.29
N PRO A 46 4.80 -11.33 -15.11
CA PRO A 46 5.14 -9.93 -14.96
C PRO A 46 3.97 -9.04 -15.41
N ILE A 47 3.54 -8.14 -14.54
CA ILE A 47 2.46 -7.17 -14.78
C ILE A 47 3.04 -5.76 -14.82
N LYS A 48 2.74 -5.04 -15.91
CA LYS A 48 3.07 -3.62 -16.09
C LYS A 48 1.78 -2.82 -16.26
N TRP A 49 1.72 -1.61 -15.71
CA TRP A 49 0.53 -0.74 -15.79
C TRP A 49 0.15 -0.38 -17.24
N GLU A 50 1.12 -0.21 -18.15
CA GLU A 50 0.90 0.17 -19.56
C GLU A 50 0.22 -0.91 -20.39
N SER A 51 0.46 -2.19 -20.06
CA SER A 51 -0.02 -3.32 -20.87
C SER A 51 -1.28 -3.97 -20.33
N HIS A 52 -1.70 -3.65 -19.11
CA HIS A 52 -2.81 -4.33 -18.42
C HIS A 52 -3.92 -3.38 -17.91
N SER A 53 -3.87 -2.09 -18.25
CA SER A 53 -4.98 -1.16 -17.99
C SER A 53 -5.81 -0.92 -19.25
N ALA A 54 -7.11 -1.20 -19.18
CA ALA A 54 -8.07 -0.77 -20.19
C ALA A 54 -8.55 0.66 -19.84
N PRO A 55 -8.71 1.58 -20.81
CA PRO A 55 -9.17 2.93 -20.51
C PRO A 55 -10.58 2.91 -19.94
N LEU A 56 -10.74 3.42 -18.71
CA LEU A 56 -12.03 3.56 -18.02
C LEU A 56 -12.20 5.02 -17.56
N LEU A 57 -13.29 5.67 -17.96
CA LEU A 57 -13.63 7.04 -17.55
C LEU A 57 -14.54 7.02 -16.31
N GLY A 58 -14.24 7.87 -15.31
CA GLY A 58 -15.16 8.09 -14.17
C GLY A 58 -14.52 8.35 -12.80
N ASN A 59 -13.23 8.09 -12.61
CA ASN A 59 -12.44 8.47 -11.41
C ASN A 59 -11.02 8.90 -11.82
N ARG A 60 -10.19 9.37 -10.88
CA ARG A 60 -8.76 9.65 -11.16
C ARG A 60 -8.13 8.44 -11.87
N PRO A 61 -7.47 8.62 -13.04
CA PRO A 61 -6.96 7.52 -13.86
C PRO A 61 -6.12 6.50 -13.07
N GLN A 62 -5.31 6.98 -12.11
CA GLN A 62 -4.47 6.13 -11.28
C GLN A 62 -5.25 5.29 -10.25
N ALA A 63 -6.35 5.79 -9.68
CA ALA A 63 -7.07 5.10 -8.60
C ALA A 63 -7.83 3.86 -9.09
N ILE A 64 -8.38 3.91 -10.30
CA ILE A 64 -9.04 2.75 -10.93
C ILE A 64 -7.99 1.69 -11.29
N ILE A 65 -6.86 2.12 -11.86
CA ILE A 65 -5.76 1.24 -12.23
C ILE A 65 -5.15 0.59 -10.97
N ASN A 66 -4.90 1.37 -9.92
CA ASN A 66 -4.31 0.88 -8.67
C ASN A 66 -5.21 -0.16 -8.00
N ASN A 67 -6.51 0.09 -7.87
CA ASN A 67 -7.43 -0.84 -7.20
C ASN A 67 -7.56 -2.19 -7.93
N GLN A 68 -7.44 -2.22 -9.26
CA GLN A 68 -7.51 -3.47 -10.01
C GLN A 68 -6.16 -4.19 -10.07
N LEU A 69 -5.06 -3.45 -10.21
CA LEU A 69 -3.74 -4.04 -10.44
C LEU A 69 -3.04 -4.45 -9.14
N VAL A 70 -3.15 -3.66 -8.07
CA VAL A 70 -2.49 -3.93 -6.78
C VAL A 70 -3.18 -5.06 -6.01
N ASP A 71 -4.51 -5.13 -6.09
CA ASP A 71 -5.29 -6.13 -5.37
C ASP A 71 -5.07 -7.52 -5.95
N ASP A 72 -4.98 -7.59 -7.29
CA ASP A 72 -4.81 -8.82 -8.05
C ASP A 72 -3.37 -9.34 -8.08
N CYS A 73 -2.37 -8.53 -7.75
CA CYS A 73 -0.97 -8.93 -7.80
C CYS A 73 -0.47 -9.52 -6.47
N ASP A 74 0.41 -10.53 -6.53
CA ASP A 74 0.88 -11.26 -5.36
C ASP A 74 2.22 -10.72 -4.83
N ILE A 75 3.06 -10.20 -5.73
CA ILE A 75 4.42 -9.72 -5.44
C ILE A 75 4.61 -8.36 -6.11
N LEU A 76 5.34 -7.45 -5.47
CA LEU A 76 5.77 -6.18 -6.08
C LEU A 76 7.28 -6.12 -6.19
N VAL A 77 7.77 -5.67 -7.34
CA VAL A 77 9.17 -5.31 -7.58
C VAL A 77 9.23 -3.81 -7.88
N GLY A 78 9.82 -3.06 -6.97
CA GLY A 78 10.01 -1.62 -7.06
C GLY A 78 11.44 -1.29 -7.46
N VAL A 79 11.62 -0.48 -8.51
CA VAL A 79 12.94 -0.03 -8.95
C VAL A 79 12.98 1.48 -9.06
N PHE A 80 14.04 2.09 -8.51
CA PHE A 80 14.23 3.54 -8.48
C PHE A 80 15.66 3.91 -8.86
N TRP A 81 15.83 5.10 -9.47
CA TRP A 81 17.15 5.68 -9.69
C TRP A 81 17.25 7.09 -9.12
N THR A 82 16.83 8.12 -9.87
CA THR A 82 16.95 9.52 -9.45
C THR A 82 15.61 10.16 -9.10
N ARG A 83 14.51 9.57 -9.58
CA ARG A 83 13.16 10.09 -9.39
C ARG A 83 12.33 9.20 -8.48
N ILE A 84 11.42 9.82 -7.72
CA ILE A 84 10.37 9.08 -6.99
C ILE A 84 9.14 8.86 -7.88
N GLY A 85 8.93 9.74 -8.86
CA GLY A 85 7.81 9.73 -9.79
C GLY A 85 6.83 10.88 -9.59
N THR A 86 5.71 10.83 -10.30
CA THR A 86 4.70 11.90 -10.29
C THR A 86 3.70 11.74 -9.16
N HIS A 87 3.45 12.82 -8.43
CA HIS A 87 2.48 12.89 -7.34
C HIS A 87 1.06 12.53 -7.82
N THR A 88 0.37 11.62 -7.13
CA THR A 88 -0.98 11.14 -7.51
C THR A 88 -2.12 11.90 -6.84
N GLY A 89 -1.80 13.00 -6.14
CA GLY A 89 -2.77 13.77 -5.36
C GLY A 89 -3.20 13.10 -4.06
N VAL A 90 -2.66 11.92 -3.74
CA VAL A 90 -2.86 11.16 -2.49
C VAL A 90 -1.55 10.56 -1.95
N SER A 91 -0.58 10.26 -2.82
CA SER A 91 0.76 9.77 -2.44
C SER A 91 1.87 10.57 -3.11
N ILE A 92 3.08 10.52 -2.56
CA ILE A 92 4.28 11.19 -3.08
C ILE A 92 4.58 10.80 -4.53
N SER A 93 4.25 9.56 -4.92
CA SER A 93 4.20 9.14 -6.31
C SER A 93 3.29 7.93 -6.50
N GLY A 94 2.93 7.61 -7.76
CA GLY A 94 2.15 6.40 -8.06
C GLY A 94 2.87 5.12 -7.63
N THR A 95 4.16 5.02 -7.92
CA THR A 95 5.00 3.88 -7.49
C THR A 95 5.06 3.75 -5.96
N ALA A 96 5.16 4.87 -5.24
CA ALA A 96 5.16 4.85 -3.78
C ALA A 96 3.80 4.42 -3.21
N GLU A 97 2.69 4.85 -3.83
CA GLU A 97 1.34 4.42 -3.49
C GLU A 97 1.19 2.89 -3.59
N GLU A 98 1.61 2.30 -4.71
CA GLU A 98 1.57 0.85 -4.94
C GLU A 98 2.37 0.09 -3.86
N ILE A 99 3.58 0.55 -3.54
CA ILE A 99 4.43 -0.05 -2.51
C ILE A 99 3.78 0.01 -1.12
N GLU A 100 3.20 1.16 -0.76
CA GLU A 100 2.53 1.33 0.53
C GLU A 100 1.29 0.44 0.65
N GLN A 101 0.53 0.27 -0.43
CA GLN A 101 -0.61 -0.64 -0.47
C GLN A 101 -0.18 -2.10 -0.29
N PHE A 102 0.86 -2.54 -1.00
CA PHE A 102 1.43 -3.90 -0.82
C PHE A 102 1.91 -4.14 0.60
N THR A 103 2.65 -3.17 1.15
CA THR A 103 3.17 -3.26 2.53
C THR A 103 2.04 -3.32 3.55
N THR A 104 0.95 -2.58 3.33
CA THR A 104 -0.22 -2.59 4.23
C THR A 104 -1.00 -3.91 4.18
N LYS A 105 -0.90 -4.63 3.06
CA LYS A 105 -1.54 -5.94 2.86
C LYS A 105 -0.61 -7.12 3.20
N ASP A 106 0.54 -6.85 3.81
CA ASP A 106 1.59 -7.84 4.12
C ASP A 106 2.01 -8.69 2.91
N LYS A 107 1.91 -8.12 1.69
CA LYS A 107 2.36 -8.78 0.46
C LYS A 107 3.87 -8.59 0.27
N PRO A 108 4.59 -9.58 -0.31
CA PRO A 108 6.02 -9.46 -0.56
C PRO A 108 6.37 -8.28 -1.48
N VAL A 109 7.33 -7.47 -1.04
CA VAL A 109 7.87 -6.33 -1.79
C VAL A 109 9.39 -6.44 -1.90
N MET A 110 9.93 -6.32 -3.12
CA MET A 110 11.36 -6.24 -3.37
C MET A 110 11.71 -4.85 -3.90
N LEU A 111 12.54 -4.10 -3.19
CA LEU A 111 12.91 -2.73 -3.56
C LEU A 111 14.38 -2.64 -3.96
N TYR A 112 14.63 -2.00 -5.10
CA TYR A 112 15.95 -1.82 -5.70
C TYR A 112 16.21 -0.34 -5.98
N PHE A 113 17.39 0.14 -5.57
CA PHE A 113 17.82 1.51 -5.77
C PHE A 113 19.12 1.57 -6.58
N SER A 114 19.06 2.13 -7.77
CA SER A 114 20.20 2.33 -8.64
C SER A 114 21.20 3.32 -8.03
N GLN A 115 22.48 3.00 -8.16
CA GLN A 115 23.62 3.86 -7.88
C GLN A 115 24.41 4.18 -9.15
N SER A 116 23.80 3.94 -10.33
CA SER A 116 24.41 4.27 -11.61
C SER A 116 24.75 5.77 -11.67
N PRO A 117 25.91 6.14 -12.23
CA PRO A 117 26.29 7.54 -12.39
C PRO A 117 25.23 8.31 -13.19
N VAL A 118 24.90 9.50 -12.70
CA VAL A 118 24.02 10.45 -13.39
C VAL A 118 24.72 11.79 -13.50
N ASP A 119 24.50 12.46 -14.62
CA ASP A 119 24.89 13.86 -14.79
C ASP A 119 24.19 14.74 -13.73
N PRO A 120 24.93 15.46 -12.87
CA PRO A 120 24.34 16.31 -11.83
C PRO A 120 23.32 17.33 -12.36
N GLU A 121 23.48 17.83 -13.60
CA GLU A 121 22.55 18.79 -14.19
C GLU A 121 21.18 18.16 -14.54
N LYS A 122 21.12 16.83 -14.68
CA LYS A 122 19.88 16.09 -14.97
C LYS A 122 19.14 15.67 -13.70
N ILE A 123 19.72 15.89 -12.52
CA ILE A 123 19.10 15.54 -11.24
C ILE A 123 18.08 16.62 -10.86
N GLU A 124 16.81 16.23 -10.79
CA GLU A 124 15.78 17.03 -10.14
C GLU A 124 15.92 16.89 -8.62
N ILE A 125 16.51 17.90 -7.98
CA ILE A 125 16.88 17.88 -6.54
C ILE A 125 15.70 17.54 -5.64
N ASP A 126 14.51 18.08 -5.92
CA ASP A 126 13.31 17.83 -5.13
C ASP A 126 12.87 16.37 -5.21
N GLN A 127 12.83 15.81 -6.43
CA GLN A 127 12.53 14.38 -6.66
C GLN A 127 13.54 13.47 -5.97
N PHE A 128 14.83 13.80 -6.06
CA PHE A 128 15.90 13.02 -5.46
C PHE A 128 15.87 13.07 -3.93
N THR A 129 15.59 14.24 -3.36
CA THR A 129 15.42 14.42 -1.90
C THR A 129 14.26 13.57 -1.38
N VAL A 130 13.10 13.64 -2.04
CA VAL A 130 11.93 12.84 -1.68
C VAL A 130 12.21 11.34 -1.80
N LEU A 131 12.90 10.92 -2.88
CA LEU A 131 13.31 9.53 -3.06
C LEU A 131 14.22 9.05 -1.93
N ARG A 132 15.15 9.88 -1.46
CA ARG A 132 16.04 9.55 -0.34
C ARG A 132 15.26 9.36 0.94
N THR A 133 14.34 10.27 1.27
CA THR A 133 13.45 10.12 2.43
C THR A 133 12.58 8.86 2.33
N PHE A 134 12.07 8.55 1.14
CA PHE A 134 11.32 7.32 0.89
C PHE A 134 12.17 6.06 1.11
N LYS A 135 13.41 6.05 0.58
CA LYS A 135 14.37 4.95 0.77
C LYS A 135 14.66 4.72 2.26
N ASP A 136 14.89 5.78 3.01
CA ASP A 136 15.17 5.69 4.45
C ASP A 136 13.93 5.19 5.23
N LYS A 137 12.72 5.66 4.87
CA LYS A 137 11.45 5.15 5.43
C LYS A 137 11.29 3.64 5.17
N MET A 138 11.62 3.16 3.97
CA MET A 138 11.48 1.75 3.63
C MET A 138 12.53 0.86 4.29
N ARG A 139 13.75 1.37 4.50
CA ARG A 139 14.80 0.68 5.28
C ARG A 139 14.40 0.42 6.73
N LEU A 140 13.53 1.25 7.31
CA LEU A 140 12.98 1.03 8.65
C LEU A 140 11.93 -0.09 8.67
N LYS A 141 11.29 -0.37 7.53
CA LYS A 141 10.23 -1.39 7.40
C LYS A 141 10.76 -2.74 6.90
N GLY A 142 11.92 -2.77 6.27
CA GLY A 142 12.50 -3.99 5.72
C GLY A 142 13.83 -3.77 5.00
N LEU A 143 14.31 -4.83 4.36
CA LEU A 143 15.56 -4.79 3.60
C LEU A 143 15.31 -4.23 2.19
N THR A 144 16.18 -3.31 1.78
CA THR A 144 16.22 -2.73 0.43
C THR A 144 17.57 -3.04 -0.21
N GLU A 145 17.62 -3.29 -1.51
CA GLU A 145 18.87 -3.54 -2.22
C GLU A 145 19.33 -2.29 -3.00
N SER A 146 20.64 -2.13 -3.19
CA SER A 146 21.21 -1.14 -4.09
C SER A 146 22.10 -1.82 -5.15
N TYR A 147 22.15 -1.26 -6.35
CA TYR A 147 22.87 -1.87 -7.47
C TYR A 147 23.60 -0.83 -8.33
N SER A 148 24.65 -1.26 -9.03
CA SER A 148 25.48 -0.43 -9.91
C SER A 148 25.35 -0.89 -11.36
N GLY A 149 24.40 -0.31 -12.09
CA GLY A 149 24.13 -0.63 -13.49
C GLY A 149 23.38 -1.95 -13.71
N ILE A 150 22.98 -2.17 -14.96
CA ILE A 150 22.13 -3.29 -15.39
C ILE A 150 22.74 -4.68 -15.14
N PRO A 151 24.04 -4.93 -15.37
CA PRO A 151 24.62 -6.26 -15.10
C PRO A 151 24.53 -6.65 -13.61
N ASP A 152 24.85 -5.72 -12.70
CA ASP A 152 24.75 -5.95 -11.25
C ASP A 152 23.28 -6.12 -10.83
N PHE A 153 22.37 -5.29 -11.37
CA PHE A 153 20.94 -5.45 -11.14
C PHE A 153 20.44 -6.84 -11.54
N ARG A 154 20.80 -7.31 -12.75
CA ARG A 154 20.39 -8.63 -13.26
C ARG A 154 20.86 -9.75 -12.34
N GLN A 155 22.13 -9.70 -11.92
CA GLN A 155 22.70 -10.71 -11.02
C GLN A 155 21.99 -10.69 -9.65
N LYS A 156 21.81 -9.52 -9.05
CA LYS A 156 21.20 -9.37 -7.73
C LYS A 156 19.73 -9.77 -7.74
N PHE A 157 18.95 -9.24 -8.68
CA PHE A 157 17.53 -9.52 -8.79
C PHE A 157 17.26 -11.00 -9.07
N SER A 158 17.98 -11.63 -10.01
CA SER A 158 17.81 -13.06 -10.30
C SER A 158 18.04 -13.93 -9.06
N ARG A 159 19.15 -13.70 -8.34
CA ARG A 159 19.47 -14.43 -7.10
C ARG A 159 18.41 -14.21 -6.01
N GLN A 160 18.02 -12.97 -5.78
CA GLN A 160 17.09 -12.61 -4.70
C GLN A 160 15.65 -13.05 -5.01
N LEU A 161 15.24 -12.98 -6.28
CA LEU A 161 13.97 -13.53 -6.74
C LEU A 161 13.89 -15.02 -6.40
N ALA A 162 14.92 -15.80 -6.72
CA ALA A 162 14.95 -17.23 -6.39
C ALA A 162 14.85 -17.49 -4.87
N ILE A 163 15.61 -16.74 -4.06
CA ILE A 163 15.57 -16.86 -2.58
C ILE A 163 14.16 -16.55 -2.06
N ASN A 164 13.59 -15.43 -2.48
CA ASN A 164 12.28 -14.98 -2.03
C ASN A 164 11.17 -15.94 -2.48
N MET A 165 11.24 -16.44 -3.71
CA MET A 165 10.26 -17.40 -4.22
C MET A 165 10.30 -18.73 -3.44
N ASN A 166 11.48 -19.23 -3.09
CA ASN A 166 11.57 -20.43 -2.26
C ASN A 166 10.89 -20.23 -0.90
N SER A 167 11.05 -19.04 -0.28
CA SER A 167 10.38 -18.71 0.98
C SER A 167 8.86 -18.58 0.81
N ILE A 168 8.40 -17.86 -0.22
CA ILE A 168 6.97 -17.66 -0.51
C ILE A 168 6.26 -18.99 -0.77
N LEU A 169 6.89 -19.87 -1.56
CA LEU A 169 6.33 -21.18 -1.88
C LEU A 169 6.24 -22.07 -0.63
N ALA A 170 7.25 -22.05 0.23
CA ALA A 170 7.22 -22.79 1.50
C ALA A 170 6.09 -22.31 2.41
N GLN A 171 5.96 -20.99 2.62
CA GLN A 171 4.89 -20.40 3.43
C GLN A 171 3.50 -20.72 2.85
N THR A 172 3.34 -20.63 1.54
CA THR A 172 2.08 -20.96 0.85
C THR A 172 1.71 -22.42 1.04
N ALA A 173 2.68 -23.35 0.96
CA ALA A 173 2.45 -24.76 1.18
C ALA A 173 2.02 -25.06 2.63
N GLU A 174 2.64 -24.39 3.61
CA GLU A 174 2.28 -24.53 5.02
C GLU A 174 0.86 -24.03 5.31
N LEU A 175 0.47 -22.87 4.77
CA LEU A 175 -0.87 -22.31 4.94
C LEU A 175 -1.95 -23.27 4.41
N ILE A 176 -1.72 -23.85 3.23
CA ILE A 176 -2.64 -24.82 2.62
C ILE A 176 -2.71 -26.11 3.43
N ALA A 177 -1.59 -26.58 3.98
CA ALA A 177 -1.57 -27.75 4.84
C ALA A 177 -2.35 -27.52 6.15
N LYS A 178 -2.28 -26.30 6.72
CA LYS A 178 -3.05 -25.90 7.92
C LYS A 178 -4.56 -25.83 7.62
N ASP A 179 -4.94 -25.24 6.50
CA ASP A 179 -6.35 -25.16 6.09
C ASP A 179 -6.97 -26.54 5.87
N LYS A 180 -6.28 -27.45 5.16
CA LYS A 180 -6.76 -28.83 4.98
C LYS A 180 -6.95 -29.59 6.30
N LYS A 181 -6.06 -29.38 7.27
CA LYS A 181 -6.20 -29.98 8.62
C LYS A 181 -7.39 -29.42 9.40
N ASN A 182 -7.71 -28.14 9.22
CA ASN A 182 -8.88 -27.52 9.85
C ASN A 182 -10.20 -27.97 9.19
N THR A 183 -10.21 -28.16 7.86
CA THR A 183 -11.40 -28.65 7.14
C THR A 183 -11.71 -30.11 7.44
N SER A 184 -10.69 -30.97 7.64
CA SER A 184 -10.90 -32.40 8.02
C SER A 184 -11.45 -32.61 9.44
N LYS A 185 -11.48 -31.60 10.31
CA LYS A 185 -12.10 -31.68 11.65
C LYS A 185 -13.58 -31.30 11.67
N ARG A 186 -14.14 -30.81 10.56
CA ARG A 186 -15.58 -30.55 10.44
C ARG A 186 -16.24 -31.76 9.78
N THR A 187 -16.87 -32.63 10.57
CA THR A 187 -17.78 -33.66 10.07
C THR A 187 -18.95 -32.97 9.35
N VAL A 188 -19.13 -33.34 8.08
CA VAL A 188 -20.15 -32.78 7.17
C VAL A 188 -21.49 -33.46 7.46
N GLY A 189 -22.48 -32.70 7.93
CA GLY A 189 -23.90 -33.04 7.78
C GLY A 189 -24.39 -32.69 6.37
N PRO A 190 -25.47 -33.30 5.86
CA PRO A 190 -25.78 -33.31 4.43
C PRO A 190 -26.06 -31.91 3.90
N ALA A 191 -25.44 -31.62 2.76
CA ALA A 191 -25.43 -30.33 2.09
C ALA A 191 -26.76 -30.03 1.39
N ASN A 192 -27.30 -28.84 1.62
CA ASN A 192 -28.25 -28.21 0.70
C ASN A 192 -27.51 -27.69 -0.54
N PRO A 193 -28.17 -27.61 -1.72
CA PRO A 193 -27.52 -27.23 -2.97
C PRO A 193 -27.03 -25.78 -2.93
N PRO A 194 -25.98 -25.43 -3.70
CA PRO A 194 -25.38 -24.10 -3.67
C PRO A 194 -26.33 -23.05 -4.24
N GLU A 195 -26.76 -22.12 -3.38
CA GLU A 195 -27.35 -20.86 -3.81
C GLU A 195 -26.33 -20.01 -4.57
N THR A 196 -26.78 -19.46 -5.68
CA THR A 196 -26.02 -18.59 -6.58
C THR A 196 -25.61 -17.32 -5.84
N ILE A 197 -24.30 -17.11 -5.66
CA ILE A 197 -23.74 -15.87 -5.09
C ILE A 197 -23.98 -14.75 -6.11
N LYS A 198 -25.02 -13.94 -5.88
CA LYS A 198 -25.18 -12.63 -6.50
C LYS A 198 -24.29 -11.64 -5.76
N ILE A 199 -23.32 -11.05 -6.45
CA ILE A 199 -22.50 -9.94 -5.93
C ILE A 199 -23.44 -8.73 -5.74
N PRO A 200 -23.60 -8.17 -4.53
CA PRO A 200 -24.45 -7.00 -4.34
C PRO A 200 -23.70 -5.75 -4.79
N ILE A 201 -24.35 -4.95 -5.64
CA ILE A 201 -23.98 -3.55 -5.87
C ILE A 201 -24.30 -2.81 -4.57
N ALA A 202 -23.28 -2.23 -3.93
CA ALA A 202 -23.43 -1.57 -2.64
C ALA A 202 -24.48 -0.43 -2.71
N THR A 203 -25.52 -0.55 -1.90
CA THR A 203 -26.45 0.53 -1.57
C THR A 203 -26.25 0.95 -0.11
N ALA A 204 -26.73 2.14 0.23
CA ALA A 204 -26.21 3.04 1.27
C ALA A 204 -26.38 2.65 2.76
N GLU A 205 -26.46 1.37 3.13
CA GLU A 205 -26.86 0.96 4.50
C GLU A 205 -25.83 0.15 5.33
N ASP A 206 -24.65 -0.22 4.82
CA ASP A 206 -23.67 -1.00 5.60
C ASP A 206 -22.73 -0.13 6.47
N ARG A 207 -23.28 0.54 7.49
CA ARG A 207 -22.53 1.35 8.47
C ARG A 207 -22.31 0.67 9.82
N ASN A 208 -21.77 -0.54 9.85
CA ASN A 208 -21.31 -1.16 11.10
C ASN A 208 -19.78 -1.20 11.18
N ILE A 209 -19.16 -0.02 11.30
CA ILE A 209 -17.73 0.12 11.63
C ILE A 209 -17.52 -0.08 13.14
N SER A 210 -16.61 -0.99 13.51
CA SER A 210 -16.32 -1.29 14.92
C SER A 210 -15.62 -0.13 15.63
N LYS A 211 -15.75 -0.04 16.97
CA LYS A 211 -15.06 0.98 17.79
C LYS A 211 -13.54 0.98 17.59
N SER A 212 -12.94 -0.19 17.39
CA SER A 212 -11.49 -0.32 17.14
C SER A 212 -11.09 0.29 15.79
N GLN A 213 -11.89 0.09 14.74
CA GLN A 213 -11.63 0.68 13.42
C GLN A 213 -11.81 2.21 13.44
N ILE A 214 -12.82 2.70 14.15
CA ILE A 214 -13.03 4.14 14.36
C ILE A 214 -11.80 4.76 15.04
N ASN A 215 -11.29 4.12 16.09
CA ASN A 215 -10.11 4.59 16.81
C ASN A 215 -8.84 4.58 15.94
N ASP A 216 -8.65 3.55 15.11
CA ASP A 216 -7.53 3.47 14.17
C ASP A 216 -7.59 4.60 13.12
N TYR A 217 -8.77 4.85 12.53
CA TYR A 217 -8.96 5.97 11.61
C TYR A 217 -8.67 7.33 12.26
N LEU A 218 -9.14 7.55 13.48
CA LEU A 218 -8.90 8.80 14.21
C LEU A 218 -7.42 8.98 14.53
N THR A 219 -6.74 7.93 15.00
CA THR A 219 -5.32 7.94 15.35
C THR A 219 -4.46 8.27 14.13
N ARG A 220 -4.72 7.60 13.00
CA ARG A 220 -4.00 7.86 11.75
C ARG A 220 -4.26 9.26 11.22
N ALA A 221 -5.51 9.74 11.28
CA ALA A 221 -5.85 11.07 10.80
C ALA A 221 -5.16 12.17 11.62
N VAL A 222 -5.11 12.03 12.96
CA VAL A 222 -4.39 12.97 13.83
C VAL A 222 -2.88 12.91 13.58
N ALA A 223 -2.29 11.72 13.49
CA ALA A 223 -0.86 11.56 13.20
C ALA A 223 -0.47 12.15 11.83
N THR A 224 -1.36 12.08 10.84
CA THR A 224 -1.13 12.63 9.49
C THR A 224 -1.16 14.16 9.47
N LEU A 225 -2.02 14.76 10.30
CA LEU A 225 -2.26 16.20 10.32
C LEU A 225 -1.49 16.93 11.41
N ALA A 226 -0.75 16.20 12.23
CA ALA A 226 0.01 16.75 13.34
C ALA A 226 1.17 17.61 12.84
N ASP A 227 1.37 18.76 13.49
CA ASP A 227 2.57 19.58 13.36
C ASP A 227 3.77 18.93 14.08
N SER A 228 4.91 19.62 14.08
CA SER A 228 6.15 19.17 14.74
C SER A 228 5.99 18.90 16.23
N ASP A 229 5.01 19.53 16.89
CA ASP A 229 4.72 19.36 18.32
C ASP A 229 3.64 18.30 18.59
N GLY A 230 3.17 17.63 17.54
CA GLY A 230 2.19 16.56 17.60
C GLY A 230 0.73 17.03 17.60
N TRP A 231 0.47 18.32 17.35
CA TRP A 231 -0.89 18.89 17.37
C TRP A 231 -1.49 19.00 15.97
N ALA A 232 -2.71 18.51 15.81
CA ALA A 232 -3.49 18.66 14.59
C ALA A 232 -4.63 19.65 14.80
N SER A 233 -4.96 20.45 13.78
CA SER A 233 -6.15 21.32 13.81
C SER A 233 -7.42 20.46 13.75
N VAL A 234 -8.37 20.69 14.66
CA VAL A 234 -9.67 20.01 14.67
C VAL A 234 -10.46 20.27 13.38
N ALA A 235 -10.35 21.48 12.82
CA ALA A 235 -11.01 21.83 11.56
C ALA A 235 -10.44 21.03 10.38
N ALA A 236 -9.11 20.88 10.33
CA ALA A 236 -8.44 20.04 9.32
C ALA A 236 -8.80 18.56 9.51
N LEU A 237 -8.85 18.09 10.76
CA LEU A 237 -9.26 16.72 11.08
C LEU A 237 -10.70 16.44 10.64
N GLY A 238 -11.64 17.36 10.88
CA GLY A 238 -13.02 17.20 10.43
C GLY A 238 -13.16 17.11 8.91
N LYS A 239 -12.39 17.92 8.18
CA LYS A 239 -12.33 17.84 6.70
C LYS A 239 -11.73 16.51 6.25
N TYR A 240 -10.68 16.05 6.93
CA TYR A 240 -10.00 14.80 6.61
C TYR A 240 -10.92 13.59 6.84
N LEU A 241 -11.56 13.48 8.01
CA LEU A 241 -12.46 12.36 8.32
C LEU A 241 -13.62 12.27 7.32
N LYS A 242 -14.26 13.40 7.00
CA LYS A 242 -15.34 13.44 6.01
C LYS A 242 -14.90 13.01 4.60
N THR A 243 -13.63 13.24 4.25
CA THR A 243 -13.14 13.04 2.88
C THR A 243 -12.47 11.66 2.70
N TYR A 244 -11.81 11.15 3.74
CA TYR A 244 -10.87 10.03 3.62
C TYR A 244 -11.19 8.84 4.52
N THR A 245 -12.22 8.93 5.36
CA THR A 245 -12.61 7.81 6.24
C THR A 245 -14.13 7.61 6.22
N PRO A 246 -14.62 6.40 6.55
CA PRO A 246 -16.05 6.16 6.74
C PRO A 246 -16.56 6.71 8.08
N VAL A 247 -15.72 7.39 8.86
CA VAL A 247 -16.05 7.88 10.22
C VAL A 247 -16.80 9.20 10.12
N ASP A 248 -18.12 9.14 10.35
CA ASP A 248 -18.95 10.32 10.50
C ASP A 248 -19.50 10.42 11.93
N TYR A 249 -18.99 11.41 12.67
CA TYR A 249 -19.36 11.64 14.07
C TYR A 249 -20.85 11.99 14.24
N LYS A 250 -21.52 12.56 13.23
CA LYS A 250 -22.96 12.86 13.31
C LYS A 250 -23.79 11.60 13.26
N ILE A 251 -23.38 10.63 12.45
CA ILE A 251 -24.04 9.33 12.33
C ILE A 251 -23.80 8.49 13.58
N LEU A 252 -22.66 8.69 14.25
CA LEU A 252 -22.34 8.11 15.55
C LEU A 252 -23.01 8.82 16.74
N GLY A 253 -23.90 9.80 16.49
CA GLY A 253 -24.71 10.45 17.52
C GLY A 253 -24.11 11.70 18.17
N PHE A 254 -23.01 12.25 17.63
CA PHE A 254 -22.35 13.43 18.18
C PHE A 254 -22.67 14.70 17.38
N GLU A 255 -23.06 15.76 18.09
CA GLU A 255 -23.37 17.06 17.46
C GLU A 255 -22.14 17.78 16.91
N LYS A 256 -20.98 17.60 17.57
CA LYS A 256 -19.72 18.27 17.26
C LYS A 256 -18.56 17.29 17.34
N LEU A 257 -17.58 17.48 16.46
CA LEU A 257 -16.37 16.65 16.41
C LEU A 257 -15.59 16.64 17.74
N ASN A 258 -15.53 17.76 18.47
CA ASN A 258 -14.86 17.79 19.78
C ASN A 258 -15.50 16.83 20.80
N LYS A 259 -16.84 16.83 20.92
CA LYS A 259 -17.55 15.91 21.81
C LYS A 259 -17.29 14.44 21.45
N PHE A 260 -17.14 14.16 20.15
CA PHE A 260 -16.79 12.83 19.67
C PHE A 260 -15.36 12.44 20.05
N LEU A 261 -14.38 13.32 19.83
CA LEU A 261 -12.99 13.09 20.21
C LEU A 261 -12.84 12.86 21.72
N ASP A 262 -13.54 13.65 22.54
CA ASP A 262 -13.55 13.50 24.00
C ASP A 262 -14.09 12.13 24.42
N SER A 263 -15.13 11.63 23.75
CA SER A 263 -15.74 10.32 24.06
C SER A 263 -14.80 9.13 23.82
N THR A 264 -13.81 9.27 22.95
CA THR A 264 -12.85 8.19 22.66
C THR A 264 -11.80 8.03 23.75
N ASN A 265 -11.60 9.05 24.60
CA ASN A 265 -10.52 9.13 25.59
C ASN A 265 -9.08 8.98 25.04
N LEU A 266 -8.88 8.95 23.72
CA LEU A 266 -7.56 8.75 23.07
C LEU A 266 -6.74 10.04 22.91
N PHE A 267 -7.39 11.20 23.01
CA PHE A 267 -6.80 12.47 22.59
C PHE A 267 -6.80 13.52 23.70
N GLU A 268 -5.86 14.45 23.62
CA GLU A 268 -5.86 15.70 24.38
C GLU A 268 -6.26 16.83 23.43
N THR A 269 -7.11 17.74 23.90
CA THR A 269 -7.57 18.90 23.13
C THR A 269 -7.13 20.20 23.81
N LYS A 270 -6.71 21.19 23.02
CA LYS A 270 -6.48 22.56 23.50
C LYS A 270 -7.24 23.56 22.63
N ALA A 271 -7.76 24.62 23.23
CA ALA A 271 -8.36 25.75 22.54
C ALA A 271 -7.48 26.98 22.73
N GLU A 272 -7.20 27.70 21.65
CA GLU A 272 -6.37 28.91 21.68
C GLU A 272 -7.21 30.13 21.26
N GLN A 273 -7.26 31.15 22.12
CA GLN A 273 -7.94 32.41 21.82
C GLN A 273 -7.00 33.36 21.06
N LYS A 274 -7.31 33.62 19.78
CA LYS A 274 -6.66 34.69 19.03
C LYS A 274 -7.29 36.04 19.37
N SER A 275 -6.57 36.85 20.18
CA SER A 275 -6.60 38.33 20.26
C SER A 275 -7.97 39.06 20.33
N SER A 276 -8.08 40.00 21.29
CA SER A 276 -9.29 40.76 21.69
C SER A 276 -9.95 41.68 20.64
N ARG A 277 -9.64 41.57 19.34
CA ARG A 277 -10.17 42.48 18.31
C ARG A 277 -10.75 41.84 17.03
N ALA A 278 -10.88 40.51 16.96
CA ALA A 278 -11.58 39.86 15.85
C ALA A 278 -12.75 39.01 16.36
N LYS A 279 -13.98 39.31 15.90
CA LYS A 279 -15.09 38.36 16.03
C LYS A 279 -14.78 37.14 15.15
N ALA A 280 -14.85 35.96 15.76
CA ALA A 280 -14.86 34.60 15.17
C ALA A 280 -13.51 33.87 14.98
N ALA A 281 -13.23 32.94 15.90
CA ALA A 281 -13.20 31.47 15.72
C ALA A 281 -12.13 30.88 16.65
N ASP A 282 -12.56 30.31 17.78
CA ASP A 282 -11.68 29.55 18.68
C ASP A 282 -10.96 28.46 17.87
N SER A 283 -9.64 28.53 17.81
CA SER A 283 -8.83 27.54 17.10
C SER A 283 -8.63 26.35 18.03
N ALA A 284 -9.30 25.24 17.74
CA ALA A 284 -9.20 24.01 18.51
C ALA A 284 -8.19 23.05 17.87
N TYR A 285 -7.33 22.47 18.70
CA TYR A 285 -6.29 21.51 18.32
C TYR A 285 -6.42 20.23 19.12
N VAL A 286 -5.99 19.12 18.52
CA VAL A 286 -6.05 17.78 19.09
C VAL A 286 -4.74 17.03 18.88
N ARG A 287 -4.30 16.27 19.88
CA ARG A 287 -3.14 15.37 19.78
C ARG A 287 -3.42 14.04 20.47
N LEU A 288 -2.66 13.01 20.14
CA LEU A 288 -2.72 11.73 20.87
C LEU A 288 -2.25 11.91 22.33
N LYS A 289 -2.98 11.33 23.28
CA LYS A 289 -2.53 11.27 24.69
C LYS A 289 -1.21 10.52 24.76
N ARG A 290 -0.24 11.10 25.48
CA ARG A 290 1.01 10.37 25.79
C ARG A 290 0.69 9.39 26.92
N ILE A 291 0.93 8.11 26.68
CA ILE A 291 0.84 7.09 27.73
C ILE A 291 2.02 7.35 28.67
N SER A 292 1.73 7.79 29.89
CA SER A 292 2.71 7.91 31.00
C SER A 292 3.05 6.55 31.57
#